data_AF-A0A2H3D3S9-F1
#
_entry.id   AF-A0A2H3D3S9-F1
#
_cell.length_a   1.000
_cell.length_b   1.000
_cell.length_c   1.000
_cell.angle_alpha   90.00
_cell.angle_beta   90.00
_cell.angle_gamma   90.00
#
_symmetry.space_group_name_H-M   'P 1'
#
loop_
_entity.id
_entity.type
_entity.pdbx_description
1 polymer ?
#
loop_
_entity_poly.entity_id
_entity_poly.type
_entity_poly.pdbx_seq_one_letter_code
_entity_poly.pdbx_strand_id
1 'polypeptide(L)'
;MNGTLYNLADDVLIYTIAFLSVPDILLRQQQKCSEWSPKGAIFTGVKLNADPESEAGVAVSLSQRIVLLCLDDDGTLHEIRSIDTDLRPVTLSGDVIALDDDVSQMLIYNWKTHEHAYLDDVGDTQHDHCLQVVFTPTAILIVRPRSITVYNAPPLPTPIAMHSFGWVDGASATPTFILIRSQSDNPWASEFELYSLSSFPPTLVSKISPRRGALRCIAVWIRSHDRVMVSHWEEHDSCETPIAAVFPGPLNPTD
;
A
#
# COMPACT_ATOMS: atom_id res chain seq x y z
N MET A 1 42.08 -14.43 -9.32
CA MET A 1 41.73 -13.25 -8.52
C MET A 1 40.54 -13.65 -7.65
N ASN A 2 40.73 -13.84 -6.35
CA ASN A 2 39.64 -14.21 -5.44
C ASN A 2 39.04 -12.92 -4.90
N GLY A 3 37.77 -12.65 -5.21
CA GLY A 3 37.03 -11.55 -4.61
C GLY A 3 36.64 -11.90 -3.19
N THR A 4 37.17 -11.18 -2.21
CA THR A 4 36.69 -11.21 -0.83
C THR A 4 35.32 -10.55 -0.76
N LEU A 5 34.27 -11.35 -0.58
CA LEU A 5 32.99 -10.84 -0.08
C LEU A 5 33.22 -10.34 1.35
N TYR A 6 32.87 -9.07 1.59
CA TYR A 6 32.98 -8.46 2.91
C TYR A 6 31.90 -9.01 3.85
N ASN A 7 32.22 -9.10 5.14
CA ASN A 7 31.24 -9.33 6.19
C ASN A 7 30.18 -8.21 6.14
N LEU A 8 28.99 -8.52 5.63
CA LEU A 8 27.78 -7.82 6.03
C LEU A 8 27.48 -8.22 7.49
N ALA A 9 26.91 -7.32 8.27
CA ALA A 9 26.42 -7.67 9.61
C ALA A 9 25.30 -8.71 9.50
N ASP A 10 25.21 -9.62 10.47
CA ASP A 10 24.20 -10.70 10.47
C ASP A 10 22.75 -10.19 10.58
N ASP A 11 22.55 -8.87 10.76
CA ASP A 11 21.26 -8.19 10.91
C ASP A 11 20.66 -7.68 9.57
N VAL A 12 21.24 -8.02 8.41
CA VAL A 12 20.67 -7.62 7.10
C VAL A 12 19.44 -8.47 6.77
N LEU A 13 18.26 -7.93 7.07
CA LEU A 13 16.97 -8.50 6.67
C LEU A 13 16.83 -8.55 5.14
N ILE A 14 17.06 -9.73 4.56
CA ILE A 14 16.77 -10.02 3.15
C ILE A 14 15.28 -10.32 3.02
N TYR A 15 14.47 -9.31 2.71
CA TYR A 15 13.07 -9.56 2.38
C TYR A 15 12.96 -10.17 0.98
N THR A 16 12.38 -11.36 0.89
CA THR A 16 12.03 -11.99 -0.39
C THR A 16 10.59 -11.60 -0.75
N ILE A 17 10.41 -10.81 -1.81
CA ILE A 17 9.08 -10.59 -2.40
C ILE A 17 8.74 -11.82 -3.24
N ALA A 18 7.70 -12.56 -2.86
CA ALA A 18 7.23 -13.73 -3.58
C ALA A 18 5.81 -13.52 -4.09
N PHE A 19 5.64 -13.69 -5.41
CA PHE A 19 4.33 -13.72 -6.06
C PHE A 19 3.82 -15.17 -6.16
N LEU A 20 2.52 -15.35 -5.93
CA LEU A 20 1.83 -16.63 -5.99
C LEU A 20 0.79 -16.62 -7.11
N SER A 21 0.80 -17.69 -7.91
CA SER A 21 -0.17 -17.96 -8.97
C SER A 21 -1.54 -18.37 -8.39
N VAL A 22 -2.63 -17.91 -9.01
CA VAL A 22 -4.02 -18.07 -8.53
C VAL A 22 -4.57 -19.49 -8.71
N PRO A 23 -4.38 -20.17 -9.85
CA PRO A 23 -4.80 -21.56 -10.02
C PRO A 23 -4.20 -22.51 -8.97
N ASP A 24 -2.99 -22.21 -8.47
CA ASP A 24 -2.24 -23.09 -7.57
C ASP A 24 -2.67 -23.00 -6.10
N ILE A 25 -3.39 -21.93 -5.70
CA ILE A 25 -3.85 -21.73 -4.31
C ILE A 25 -4.79 -22.85 -3.87
N LEU A 26 -5.59 -23.40 -4.79
CA LEU A 26 -6.47 -24.54 -4.54
C LEU A 26 -5.74 -25.90 -4.67
N LEU A 27 -4.52 -25.93 -5.24
CA LEU A 27 -3.76 -27.14 -5.60
C LEU A 27 -2.47 -27.32 -4.79
N ARG A 28 -2.47 -26.91 -3.51
CA ARG A 28 -1.53 -27.34 -2.44
C ARG A 28 -0.02 -27.09 -2.63
N GLN A 29 0.46 -26.55 -3.74
CA GLN A 29 1.86 -26.16 -3.90
C GLN A 29 1.96 -24.67 -4.23
N GLN A 30 2.20 -23.88 -3.19
CA GLN A 30 2.63 -22.49 -3.34
C GLN A 30 4.04 -22.49 -3.95
N GLN A 31 4.12 -22.35 -5.27
CA GLN A 31 5.38 -22.20 -5.97
C GLN A 31 5.75 -20.71 -6.05
N LYS A 32 6.98 -20.38 -5.66
CA LYS A 32 7.58 -19.06 -5.81
C LYS A 32 7.70 -18.75 -7.31
N CYS A 33 6.92 -17.78 -7.81
CA CYS A 33 6.92 -17.43 -9.23
C CYS A 33 8.12 -16.55 -9.63
N SER A 34 8.62 -15.69 -8.72
CA SER A 34 9.70 -14.74 -9.02
C SER A 34 10.53 -14.39 -7.78
N GLU A 35 11.65 -13.70 -8.01
CA GLU A 35 12.52 -13.12 -6.99
C GLU A 35 13.17 -11.83 -7.52
N TRP A 36 13.21 -10.80 -6.69
CA TRP A 36 14.03 -9.61 -6.94
C TRP A 36 14.71 -9.16 -5.66
N SER A 37 16.01 -8.88 -5.72
CA SER A 37 16.79 -8.39 -4.59
C SER A 37 17.98 -7.54 -5.06
N PRO A 38 18.01 -6.23 -4.75
CA PRO A 38 19.19 -5.40 -4.93
C PRO A 38 20.18 -5.68 -3.79
N LYS A 39 21.39 -6.13 -4.15
CA LYS A 39 22.41 -6.60 -3.20
C LYS A 39 22.66 -5.61 -2.06
N GLY A 40 22.41 -6.05 -0.83
CA GLY A 40 22.72 -5.31 0.40
C GLY A 40 21.82 -4.11 0.68
N ALA A 41 20.68 -3.96 -0.01
CA ALA A 41 19.72 -2.90 0.30
C ALA A 41 18.71 -3.35 1.37
N ILE A 42 18.27 -2.41 2.19
CA ILE A 42 17.16 -2.59 3.13
C ILE A 42 15.88 -2.07 2.47
N PHE A 43 14.83 -2.87 2.49
CA PHE A 43 13.50 -2.49 2.00
C PHE A 43 12.71 -1.76 3.08
N THR A 44 12.14 -0.60 2.74
CA THR A 44 11.37 0.24 3.65
C THR A 44 9.86 0.26 3.33
N GLY A 45 9.46 -0.33 2.21
CA GLY A 45 8.05 -0.46 1.81
C GLY A 45 7.89 -1.15 0.46
N VAL A 46 6.74 -1.76 0.22
CA VAL A 46 6.36 -2.39 -1.06
C VAL A 46 4.90 -2.06 -1.34
N LYS A 47 4.58 -1.69 -2.59
CA LYS A 47 3.22 -1.48 -3.09
C LYS A 47 3.06 -2.13 -4.45
N LEU A 48 1.89 -2.70 -4.71
CA LEU A 48 1.50 -3.15 -6.05
C LEU A 48 0.72 -2.07 -6.79
N ASN A 49 0.75 -2.17 -8.11
CA ASN A 49 -0.14 -1.39 -8.94
C ASN A 49 -1.58 -1.89 -8.83
N ALA A 50 -2.51 -0.95 -8.63
CA ALA A 50 -3.95 -1.21 -8.71
C ALA A 50 -4.44 -1.38 -10.15
N ASP A 51 -3.68 -0.90 -11.14
CA ASP A 51 -3.94 -1.10 -12.57
C ASP A 51 -3.23 -2.39 -13.04
N PRO A 52 -3.99 -3.41 -13.51
CA PRO A 52 -3.41 -4.66 -13.97
C PRO A 52 -2.66 -4.55 -15.30
N GLU A 53 -2.97 -3.53 -16.12
CA GLU A 53 -2.40 -3.33 -17.47
C GLU A 53 -1.19 -2.39 -17.45
N SER A 54 -0.77 -1.94 -16.26
CA SER A 54 0.37 -1.04 -16.11
C SER A 54 1.71 -1.78 -16.16
N GLU A 55 2.61 -1.24 -16.97
CA GLU A 55 4.02 -1.66 -17.08
C GLU A 55 4.75 -1.69 -15.71
N ALA A 56 4.45 -0.77 -14.79
CA ALA A 56 4.94 -0.87 -13.41
C ALA A 56 4.00 -1.76 -12.60
N GLY A 57 4.37 -3.01 -12.33
CA GLY A 57 3.59 -3.90 -11.48
C GLY A 57 3.82 -3.69 -9.98
N VAL A 58 5.04 -3.27 -9.59
CA VAL A 58 5.48 -3.14 -8.19
C VAL A 58 6.28 -1.86 -8.00
N ALA A 59 6.05 -1.15 -6.90
CA ALA A 59 6.97 -0.14 -6.37
C ALA A 59 7.61 -0.65 -5.08
N VAL A 60 8.94 -0.62 -5.02
CA VAL A 60 9.74 -1.06 -3.88
C VAL A 60 10.57 0.10 -3.34
N SER A 61 10.32 0.48 -2.10
CA SER A 61 11.04 1.52 -1.38
C SER A 61 12.32 0.95 -0.77
N LEU A 62 13.42 1.65 -1.02
CA LEU A 62 14.72 1.47 -0.37
C LEU A 62 15.02 2.72 0.47
N SER A 63 16.19 2.78 1.11
CA SER A 63 16.51 3.88 2.04
C SER A 63 16.45 5.30 1.47
N GLN A 64 16.76 5.49 0.17
CA GLN A 64 16.82 6.80 -0.50
C GLN A 64 16.37 6.75 -1.97
N ARG A 65 15.69 5.67 -2.37
CA ARG A 65 15.18 5.49 -3.74
C ARG A 65 13.99 4.55 -3.77
N ILE A 66 13.07 4.79 -4.69
CA ILE A 66 11.99 3.87 -5.04
C ILE A 66 12.34 3.23 -6.38
N VAL A 67 12.24 1.90 -6.45
CA VAL A 67 12.42 1.13 -7.68
C VAL A 67 11.06 0.64 -8.16
N LEU A 68 10.75 0.90 -9.43
CA LEU A 68 9.59 0.35 -10.12
C LEU A 68 9.99 -0.91 -10.88
N LEU A 69 9.24 -1.99 -10.67
CA LEU A 69 9.46 -3.30 -11.27
C LEU A 69 8.31 -3.69 -12.19
N CYS A 70 8.65 -4.27 -13.34
CA CYS A 70 7.75 -5.01 -14.22
C CYS A 70 7.99 -6.52 -14.02
N LEU A 71 6.93 -7.32 -14.11
CA LEU A 71 7.01 -8.79 -14.18
C LEU A 71 6.79 -9.20 -15.63
N ASP A 72 7.75 -9.91 -16.23
CA ASP A 72 7.65 -10.37 -17.63
C ASP A 72 6.94 -11.73 -17.78
N ASP A 73 6.76 -12.15 -19.04
CA ASP A 73 6.14 -13.42 -19.42
C ASP A 73 6.90 -14.65 -18.90
N ASP A 74 8.20 -14.53 -18.66
CA ASP A 74 9.06 -15.57 -18.07
C ASP A 74 8.96 -15.62 -16.53
N GLY A 75 8.16 -14.72 -15.93
CA GLY A 75 8.02 -14.59 -14.48
C GLY A 75 9.21 -13.88 -13.80
N THR A 76 10.01 -13.13 -14.55
CA THR A 76 11.18 -12.39 -14.04
C THR A 76 10.83 -10.93 -13.74
N LEU A 77 11.29 -10.43 -12.60
CA LEU A 77 11.13 -9.04 -12.18
C LEU A 77 12.29 -8.17 -12.68
N HIS A 78 11.99 -7.19 -13.53
CA HIS A 78 12.97 -6.24 -14.06
C HIS A 78 12.73 -4.83 -13.53
N GLU A 79 13.81 -4.12 -13.19
CA GLU A 79 13.75 -2.68 -12.90
C GLU A 79 13.51 -1.89 -14.19
N ILE A 80 12.37 -1.21 -14.27
CA ILE A 80 12.02 -0.31 -15.38
C ILE A 80 12.39 1.15 -15.08
N ARG A 81 12.45 1.54 -13.80
CA ARG A 81 12.73 2.90 -13.37
C ARG A 81 13.15 2.96 -11.90
N SER A 82 14.14 3.80 -11.59
CA SER A 82 14.43 4.28 -10.23
C SER A 82 13.97 5.74 -10.08
N ILE A 83 13.57 6.11 -8.86
CA ILE A 83 13.22 7.47 -8.43
C ILE A 83 14.04 7.76 -7.18
N ASP A 84 14.97 8.72 -7.25
CA ASP A 84 15.77 9.14 -6.09
C ASP A 84 14.90 10.01 -5.17
N THR A 85 14.56 9.48 -3.99
CA THR A 85 13.67 10.13 -3.02
C THR A 85 13.74 9.42 -1.67
N ASP A 86 13.62 10.18 -0.58
CA ASP A 86 13.49 9.64 0.78
C ASP A 86 12.00 9.39 1.15
N LEU A 87 11.05 9.71 0.26
CA LEU A 87 9.62 9.41 0.43
C LEU A 87 9.33 7.91 0.22
N ARG A 88 8.22 7.43 0.78
CA ARG A 88 7.77 6.03 0.67
C ARG A 88 6.52 5.91 -0.21
N PRO A 89 6.36 4.83 -0.99
CA PRO A 89 5.17 4.60 -1.78
C PRO A 89 3.98 4.21 -0.88
N VAL A 90 2.87 4.94 -0.99
CA VAL A 90 1.60 4.64 -0.31
C VAL A 90 0.65 3.86 -1.21
N THR A 91 0.55 4.24 -2.49
CA THR A 91 -0.32 3.62 -3.50
C THR A 91 0.34 3.78 -4.87
N LEU A 92 0.26 2.75 -5.72
CA LEU A 92 0.62 2.80 -7.14
C LEU A 92 -0.65 2.48 -7.96
N SER A 93 -0.96 3.27 -8.97
CA SER A 93 -2.16 3.13 -9.80
C SER A 93 -1.91 3.65 -11.22
N GLY A 94 -1.81 2.75 -12.19
CA GLY A 94 -1.41 3.07 -13.55
C GLY A 94 -0.03 3.73 -13.57
N ASP A 95 0.05 4.88 -14.24
CA ASP A 95 1.26 5.69 -14.35
C ASP A 95 1.49 6.62 -13.14
N VAL A 96 0.62 6.58 -12.12
CA VAL A 96 0.66 7.48 -10.97
C VAL A 96 1.06 6.74 -9.70
N ILE A 97 2.00 7.29 -8.95
CA ILE A 97 2.39 6.84 -7.62
C ILE A 97 2.15 7.96 -6.59
N ALA A 98 1.55 7.58 -5.47
CA ALA A 98 1.35 8.43 -4.29
C ALA A 98 2.48 8.13 -3.30
N LEU A 99 3.25 9.16 -2.93
CA LEU A 99 4.40 9.10 -2.05
C LEU A 99 4.18 9.94 -0.78
N ASP A 100 4.64 9.47 0.38
CA ASP A 100 4.48 10.13 1.68
C ASP A 100 5.75 10.01 2.52
N ASP A 101 6.03 10.99 3.38
CA ASP A 101 7.12 10.92 4.37
C ASP A 101 6.63 10.33 5.71
N ASP A 102 7.34 10.61 6.82
CA ASP A 102 6.92 10.26 8.19
C ASP A 102 6.25 11.43 8.94
N VAL A 103 6.02 12.57 8.27
CA VAL A 103 5.64 13.83 8.89
C VAL A 103 4.26 14.30 8.39
N SER A 104 4.17 14.65 7.10
CA SER A 104 2.95 15.12 6.42
C SER A 104 3.11 15.34 4.90
N GLN A 105 4.31 15.23 4.31
CA GLN A 105 4.56 15.58 2.91
C GLN A 105 4.03 14.51 1.95
N MET A 106 2.86 14.77 1.38
CA MET A 106 2.26 13.94 0.34
C MET A 106 2.62 14.46 -1.07
N LEU A 107 3.14 13.58 -1.92
CA LEU A 107 3.48 13.85 -3.32
C LEU A 107 2.74 12.89 -4.26
N ILE A 108 1.98 13.44 -5.21
CA ILE A 108 1.44 12.68 -6.34
C ILE A 108 2.42 12.83 -7.50
N TYR A 109 2.99 11.72 -7.96
CA TYR A 109 4.02 11.68 -8.99
C TYR A 109 3.57 10.81 -10.16
N ASN A 110 3.55 11.35 -11.37
CA ASN A 110 3.42 10.55 -12.58
C ASN A 110 4.80 10.03 -12.98
N TRP A 111 4.99 8.72 -12.88
CA TRP A 111 6.10 8.03 -13.53
C TRP A 111 5.74 7.83 -15.01
N LYS A 112 6.75 7.72 -15.88
CA LYS A 112 6.69 8.13 -17.29
C LYS A 112 6.79 9.65 -17.47
N THR A 113 5.76 10.47 -17.22
CA THR A 113 5.81 11.91 -17.62
C THR A 113 6.67 12.82 -16.74
N HIS A 114 6.99 12.42 -15.50
CA HIS A 114 7.66 13.24 -14.48
C HIS A 114 6.83 14.42 -13.94
N GLU A 115 5.56 14.56 -14.35
CA GLU A 115 4.64 15.53 -13.76
C GLU A 115 4.36 15.18 -12.29
N HIS A 116 4.23 16.20 -11.44
CA HIS A 116 4.04 15.99 -10.01
C HIS A 116 3.31 17.15 -9.33
N ALA A 117 2.62 16.83 -8.24
CA ALA A 117 1.94 17.80 -7.39
C ALA A 117 2.11 17.41 -5.91
N TYR A 118 2.57 18.36 -5.11
CA TYR A 118 2.53 18.25 -3.65
C TYR A 118 1.11 18.56 -3.16
N LEU A 119 0.61 17.76 -2.22
CA LEU A 119 -0.67 18.00 -1.57
C LEU A 119 -0.39 18.66 -0.22
N ASP A 120 -0.55 19.99 -0.18
CA ASP A 120 -0.31 20.81 0.99
C ASP A 120 -1.29 20.45 2.11
N ASP A 121 -0.78 19.99 3.26
CA ASP A 121 -1.59 19.64 4.41
C ASP A 121 -1.51 20.77 5.45
N VAL A 122 -2.64 21.47 5.62
CA VAL A 122 -2.70 22.79 6.26
C VAL A 122 -2.70 22.71 7.80
N GLY A 123 -1.84 21.86 8.39
CA GLY A 123 -1.80 21.63 9.83
C GLY A 123 -0.47 21.09 10.35
N ASP A 124 0.01 21.68 11.47
CA ASP A 124 1.17 21.24 12.25
C ASP A 124 0.95 19.89 12.99
N THR A 125 0.11 19.00 12.46
CA THR A 125 -0.18 17.70 13.07
C THR A 125 0.90 16.69 12.75
N GLN A 126 2.01 16.78 13.51
CA GLN A 126 2.91 15.65 13.68
C GLN A 126 2.08 14.37 13.95
N HIS A 127 2.39 13.31 13.20
CA HIS A 127 1.80 11.97 13.26
C HIS A 127 0.50 11.70 12.44
N ASP A 128 0.08 12.58 11.50
CA ASP A 128 -1.03 12.25 10.55
C ASP A 128 -0.48 11.73 9.18
N HIS A 129 0.41 10.73 9.23
CA HIS A 129 0.96 10.07 8.04
C HIS A 129 -0.13 9.43 7.16
N CYS A 130 0.11 9.25 5.87
CA CYS A 130 -0.88 8.69 4.96
C CYS A 130 -1.00 7.16 5.11
N LEU A 131 -2.19 6.68 5.49
CA LEU A 131 -2.51 5.24 5.56
C LEU A 131 -2.78 4.67 4.17
N GLN A 132 -3.55 5.39 3.36
CA GLN A 132 -3.99 4.95 2.04
C GLN A 132 -4.34 6.15 1.14
N VAL A 133 -4.01 6.05 -0.15
CA VAL A 133 -4.59 6.91 -1.19
C VAL A 133 -5.48 6.06 -2.09
N VAL A 134 -6.68 6.55 -2.41
CA VAL A 134 -7.57 5.99 -3.42
C VAL A 134 -7.69 6.98 -4.58
N PHE A 135 -7.19 6.57 -5.74
CA PHE A 135 -7.37 7.30 -7.00
C PHE A 135 -8.74 6.96 -7.61
N THR A 136 -9.40 7.98 -8.18
CA THR A 136 -10.62 7.84 -8.98
C THR A 136 -10.50 8.72 -10.23
N PRO A 137 -11.33 8.53 -11.27
CA PRO A 137 -11.25 9.33 -12.50
C PRO A 137 -11.46 10.85 -12.30
N THR A 138 -12.01 11.30 -11.17
CA THR A 138 -12.35 12.71 -10.92
C THR A 138 -11.77 13.28 -9.63
N ALA A 139 -11.28 12.43 -8.72
CA ALA A 139 -10.84 12.84 -7.39
C ALA A 139 -9.75 11.91 -6.81
N ILE A 140 -8.96 12.45 -5.89
CA ILE A 140 -7.98 11.73 -5.07
C ILE A 140 -8.47 11.76 -3.62
N LEU A 141 -8.65 10.60 -3.00
CA LEU A 141 -8.98 10.48 -1.58
C LEU A 141 -7.72 10.10 -0.80
N ILE A 142 -7.27 10.97 0.11
CA ILE A 142 -6.25 10.67 1.11
C ILE A 142 -6.94 10.18 2.39
N VAL A 143 -6.43 9.10 2.98
CA VAL A 143 -6.84 8.56 4.27
C VAL A 143 -5.67 8.61 5.26
N ARG A 144 -5.87 9.24 6.42
CA ARG A 144 -4.90 9.42 7.50
C ARG A 144 -5.47 8.94 8.84
N PRO A 145 -4.66 8.75 9.90
CA PRO A 145 -5.11 8.33 11.24
C PRO A 145 -6.17 9.21 11.90
N ARG A 146 -6.32 10.48 11.47
CA ARG A 146 -7.35 11.37 12.02
C ARG A 146 -8.36 11.89 11.02
N SER A 147 -8.12 11.74 9.73
CA SER A 147 -8.84 12.49 8.70
C SER A 147 -8.95 11.74 7.37
N ILE A 148 -9.94 12.14 6.58
CA ILE A 148 -9.91 11.98 5.13
C ILE A 148 -9.97 13.35 4.47
N THR A 149 -9.27 13.48 3.34
CA THR A 149 -9.31 14.66 2.49
C THR A 149 -9.50 14.25 1.04
N VAL A 150 -10.46 14.86 0.36
CA VAL A 150 -10.72 14.67 -1.07
C VAL A 150 -10.13 15.86 -1.83
N TYR A 151 -9.34 15.57 -2.85
CA TYR A 151 -8.81 16.53 -3.81
C TYR A 151 -9.44 16.28 -5.19
N ASN A 152 -9.48 17.28 -6.06
CA ASN A 152 -9.74 17.04 -7.49
C ASN A 152 -8.58 16.24 -8.12
N ALA A 153 -8.87 15.61 -9.26
CA ALA A 153 -7.86 14.94 -10.08
C ALA A 153 -6.75 15.91 -10.55
N PRO A 154 -5.57 15.39 -10.97
CA PRO A 154 -4.49 16.17 -11.59
C PRO A 154 -4.95 16.97 -12.83
N PRO A 155 -4.20 18.00 -13.29
CA PRO A 155 -2.79 18.28 -12.98
C PRO A 155 -2.53 19.15 -11.74
N LEU A 156 -3.56 19.84 -11.23
CA LEU A 156 -3.46 20.74 -10.07
C LEU A 156 -4.48 20.32 -9.00
N PRO A 157 -4.13 19.33 -8.15
CA PRO A 157 -4.92 18.93 -7.02
C PRO A 157 -5.10 20.08 -6.01
N THR A 158 -6.31 20.22 -5.52
CA THR A 158 -6.79 21.21 -4.56
C THR A 158 -7.82 20.53 -3.66
N PRO A 159 -7.80 20.78 -2.33
CA PRO A 159 -8.72 20.12 -1.42
C PRO A 159 -10.16 20.59 -1.65
N ILE A 160 -11.05 19.64 -1.94
CA ILE A 160 -12.50 19.83 -2.13
C ILE A 160 -13.23 19.74 -0.80
N ALA A 161 -12.91 18.72 0.00
CA ALA A 161 -13.59 18.42 1.25
C ALA A 161 -12.67 17.68 2.22
N MET A 162 -12.84 17.93 3.53
CA MET A 162 -12.14 17.24 4.61
C MET A 162 -13.17 16.77 5.65
N HIS A 163 -12.92 15.62 6.26
CA HIS A 163 -13.67 15.14 7.41
C HIS A 163 -12.73 14.46 8.40
N SER A 164 -12.84 14.79 9.69
CA SER A 164 -12.09 14.13 10.75
C SER A 164 -12.97 13.16 11.52
N PHE A 165 -12.41 11.98 11.81
CA PHE A 165 -13.05 10.93 12.60
C PHE A 165 -12.57 10.90 14.06
N GLY A 166 -11.75 11.88 14.46
CA GLY A 166 -10.89 11.74 15.64
C GLY A 166 -9.78 10.71 15.38
N TRP A 167 -9.10 10.25 16.42
CA TRP A 167 -8.08 9.19 16.28
C TRP A 167 -8.71 7.84 15.91
N VAL A 168 -8.13 7.17 14.91
CA VAL A 168 -8.51 5.82 14.49
C VAL A 168 -7.29 4.88 14.56
N ASP A 169 -7.52 3.62 14.96
CA ASP A 169 -6.48 2.58 15.02
C ASP A 169 -6.12 2.05 13.62
N GLY A 170 -6.97 2.31 12.63
CA GLY A 170 -6.75 1.94 11.24
C GLY A 170 -7.96 2.26 10.37
N ALA A 171 -7.73 2.41 9.07
CA ALA A 171 -8.77 2.68 8.09
C ALA A 171 -8.47 1.97 6.76
N SER A 172 -9.52 1.63 6.02
CA SER A 172 -9.42 1.14 4.64
C SER A 172 -10.57 1.69 3.82
N ALA A 173 -10.27 2.25 2.66
CA ALA A 173 -11.22 2.92 1.78
C ALA A 173 -11.27 2.30 0.38
N THR A 174 -12.43 2.47 -0.24
CA THR A 174 -12.70 2.30 -1.68
C THR A 174 -13.26 3.63 -2.21
N PRO A 175 -13.52 3.78 -3.52
CA PRO A 175 -14.14 5.00 -4.06
C PRO A 175 -15.53 5.33 -3.47
N THR A 176 -16.21 4.38 -2.82
CA THR A 176 -17.59 4.52 -2.35
C THR A 176 -17.78 4.32 -0.85
N PHE A 177 -16.84 3.69 -0.16
CA PHE A 177 -16.93 3.41 1.28
C PHE A 177 -15.59 3.58 1.99
N ILE A 178 -15.63 3.89 3.29
CA ILE A 178 -14.49 3.78 4.19
C ILE A 178 -14.90 2.97 5.44
N LEU A 179 -14.05 2.03 5.82
CA LEU A 179 -14.19 1.19 7.00
C LEU A 179 -13.12 1.61 7.99
N ILE A 180 -13.57 2.04 9.16
CA ILE A 180 -12.73 2.63 10.19
C ILE A 180 -12.73 1.72 11.41
N ARG A 181 -11.56 1.54 12.03
CA ARG A 181 -11.42 0.94 13.35
C ARG A 181 -11.24 2.09 14.34
N SER A 182 -12.30 2.44 15.06
CA SER A 182 -12.27 3.52 16.05
C SER A 182 -11.27 3.18 17.16
N GLN A 183 -10.51 4.17 17.66
CA GLN A 183 -9.53 3.96 18.71
C GLN A 183 -10.16 3.32 19.96
N SER A 184 -9.53 2.29 20.51
CA SER A 184 -9.97 1.66 21.76
C SER A 184 -8.80 1.23 22.64
N ASP A 185 -8.76 1.77 23.87
CA ASP A 185 -7.83 1.32 24.93
C ASP A 185 -7.95 -0.18 25.22
N ASN A 186 -9.09 -0.79 24.88
CA ASN A 186 -9.30 -2.22 24.94
C ASN A 186 -9.09 -2.85 23.55
N PRO A 187 -7.94 -3.51 23.28
CA PRO A 187 -7.68 -4.14 21.99
C PRO A 187 -8.64 -5.29 21.67
N TRP A 188 -9.46 -5.73 22.63
CA TRP A 188 -10.48 -6.76 22.47
C TRP A 188 -11.88 -6.20 22.19
N ALA A 189 -12.07 -4.88 22.21
CA ALA A 189 -13.37 -4.21 22.03
C ALA A 189 -13.37 -3.17 20.89
N SER A 190 -12.51 -3.33 19.89
CA SER A 190 -12.56 -2.50 18.69
C SER A 190 -13.90 -2.65 17.96
N GLU A 191 -14.63 -1.55 17.83
CA GLU A 191 -15.75 -1.44 16.90
C GLU A 191 -15.22 -1.08 15.51
N PHE A 192 -15.86 -1.61 14.46
CA PHE A 192 -15.64 -1.13 13.10
C PHE A 192 -16.84 -0.34 12.61
N GLU A 193 -16.58 0.80 11.98
CA GLU A 193 -17.60 1.73 11.48
C GLU A 193 -17.45 1.84 9.96
N LEU A 194 -18.50 1.46 9.23
CA LEU A 194 -18.56 1.55 7.78
C LEU A 194 -19.31 2.83 7.40
N TYR A 195 -18.64 3.74 6.69
CA TYR A 195 -19.21 4.98 6.17
C TYR A 195 -19.33 4.93 4.64
N SER A 196 -20.37 5.55 4.10
CA SER A 196 -20.53 5.83 2.67
C SER A 196 -19.87 7.16 2.32
N LEU A 197 -19.11 7.17 1.22
CA LEU A 197 -18.48 8.34 0.62
C LEU A 197 -19.32 8.96 -0.51
N SER A 198 -20.58 8.53 -0.65
CA SER A 198 -21.55 9.09 -1.62
C SER A 198 -21.93 10.55 -1.36
N SER A 199 -21.58 11.08 -0.18
CA SER A 199 -21.77 12.47 0.24
C SER A 199 -20.61 12.91 1.12
N PHE A 200 -20.34 14.21 1.20
CA PHE A 200 -19.47 14.79 2.22
C PHE A 200 -20.28 15.73 3.13
N PRO A 201 -20.19 15.59 4.47
CA PRO A 201 -19.41 14.58 5.20
C PRO A 201 -19.90 13.13 4.96
N PRO A 202 -19.04 12.12 5.20
CA PRO A 202 -19.40 10.71 5.07
C PRO A 202 -20.58 10.34 5.97
N THR A 203 -21.45 9.45 5.48
CA THR A 203 -22.62 8.99 6.25
C THR A 203 -22.34 7.60 6.83
N LEU A 204 -22.48 7.43 8.16
CA LEU A 204 -22.35 6.13 8.81
C LEU A 204 -23.45 5.17 8.29
N VAL A 205 -23.04 4.05 7.72
CA VAL A 205 -23.91 2.99 7.15
C VAL A 205 -24.14 1.88 8.16
N SER A 206 -23.10 1.45 8.87
CA SER A 206 -23.16 0.30 9.78
C SER A 206 -22.08 0.34 10.86
N LYS A 207 -22.41 -0.16 12.05
CA LYS A 207 -21.44 -0.51 13.09
C LYS A 207 -21.33 -2.03 13.20
N ILE A 208 -20.10 -2.53 13.22
CA ILE A 208 -19.79 -3.96 13.23
C ILE A 208 -19.00 -4.27 14.52
N SER A 209 -19.70 -4.82 15.51
CA SER A 209 -19.08 -5.31 16.75
C SER A 209 -18.62 -6.77 16.59
N PRO A 210 -17.41 -7.15 17.07
CA PRO A 210 -16.92 -8.52 16.99
C PRO A 210 -17.78 -9.47 17.84
N ARG A 211 -18.34 -10.53 17.21
CA ARG A 211 -19.30 -11.45 17.87
C ARG A 211 -18.67 -12.55 18.74
N ARG A 212 -17.37 -12.80 18.62
CA ARG A 212 -16.59 -13.78 19.40
C ARG A 212 -15.17 -13.24 19.57
N GLY A 213 -14.49 -13.66 20.64
CA GLY A 213 -13.21 -13.15 21.15
C GLY A 213 -12.26 -12.57 20.10
N ALA A 214 -11.77 -11.36 20.35
CA ALA A 214 -11.28 -10.50 19.28
C ALA A 214 -10.11 -11.10 18.50
N LEU A 215 -10.27 -11.07 17.18
CA LEU A 215 -9.13 -11.13 16.27
C LEU A 215 -8.25 -9.91 16.53
N ARG A 216 -6.96 -10.12 16.75
CA ARG A 216 -5.94 -9.07 16.62
C ARG A 216 -5.77 -8.74 15.13
N CYS A 217 -6.81 -8.20 14.51
CA CYS A 217 -6.73 -7.66 13.15
C CYS A 217 -5.92 -6.36 13.19
N ILE A 218 -4.61 -6.48 13.02
CA ILE A 218 -3.68 -5.35 12.89
C ILE A 218 -3.99 -4.57 11.60
N ALA A 219 -4.49 -5.25 10.56
CA ALA A 219 -4.93 -4.63 9.32
C ALA A 219 -6.39 -4.98 8.99
N VAL A 220 -7.10 -3.99 8.46
CA VAL A 220 -8.46 -4.10 7.92
C VAL A 220 -8.40 -3.78 6.43
N TRP A 221 -9.05 -4.57 5.59
CA TRP A 221 -9.02 -4.39 4.15
C TRP A 221 -10.45 -4.48 3.59
N ILE A 222 -10.98 -3.38 3.05
CA ILE A 222 -12.10 -3.48 2.11
C ILE A 222 -11.52 -3.93 0.78
N ARG A 223 -11.96 -5.08 0.28
CA ARG A 223 -11.59 -5.56 -1.05
C ARG A 223 -12.28 -4.69 -2.12
N SER A 224 -11.50 -3.96 -2.93
CA SER A 224 -11.87 -3.82 -4.34
C SER A 224 -11.86 -5.22 -4.98
N HIS A 225 -12.59 -5.43 -6.06
CA HIS A 225 -12.80 -6.79 -6.57
C HIS A 225 -11.55 -7.35 -7.31
N ASP A 226 -10.49 -6.54 -7.44
CA ASP A 226 -9.57 -6.62 -8.58
C ASP A 226 -8.07 -6.67 -8.21
N ARG A 227 -7.69 -7.05 -6.97
CA ARG A 227 -6.45 -7.80 -6.58
C ARG A 227 -6.19 -7.77 -5.06
N VAL A 228 -5.46 -8.75 -4.51
CA VAL A 228 -5.20 -8.87 -3.06
C VAL A 228 -3.69 -8.84 -2.74
N MET A 229 -3.31 -8.06 -1.73
CA MET A 229 -2.09 -8.30 -0.95
C MET A 229 -2.50 -8.88 0.41
N VAL A 230 -1.83 -9.94 0.84
CA VAL A 230 -2.00 -10.54 2.17
C VAL A 230 -0.66 -10.48 2.88
N SER A 231 -0.38 -9.34 3.53
CA SER A 231 0.72 -9.26 4.49
C SER A 231 0.40 -10.15 5.69
N HIS A 232 0.87 -11.40 5.66
CA HIS A 232 0.81 -12.30 6.80
C HIS A 232 1.95 -11.97 7.76
N TRP A 233 1.66 -11.15 8.78
CA TRP A 233 2.61 -10.93 9.86
C TRP A 233 2.56 -12.13 10.81
N GLU A 234 3.59 -12.98 10.73
CA GLU A 234 3.84 -14.01 11.74
C GLU A 234 4.90 -13.50 12.71
N GLU A 235 4.59 -13.52 14.01
CA GLU A 235 5.44 -13.00 15.07
C GLU A 235 6.50 -14.05 15.45
N HIS A 236 7.63 -14.03 14.73
CA HIS A 236 8.82 -14.83 15.06
C HIS A 236 9.92 -13.96 15.66
N ASP A 237 10.58 -14.46 16.71
CA ASP A 237 11.54 -13.70 17.54
C ASP A 237 12.87 -13.32 16.84
N SER A 238 13.11 -13.76 15.60
CA SER A 238 14.22 -13.25 14.78
C SER A 238 14.10 -13.58 13.29
N CYS A 239 14.14 -12.51 12.48
CA CYS A 239 14.31 -12.48 11.02
C CYS A 239 13.16 -13.03 10.13
N GLU A 240 13.04 -12.38 8.96
CA GLU A 240 12.12 -12.67 7.85
C GLU A 240 10.61 -12.41 8.11
N THR A 241 10.13 -11.25 7.64
CA THR A 241 8.68 -11.01 7.44
C THR A 241 8.28 -11.41 6.00
N PRO A 242 7.52 -12.49 5.79
CA PRO A 242 7.02 -12.83 4.46
C PRO A 242 5.86 -11.91 4.04
N ILE A 243 6.06 -11.13 2.97
CA ILE A 243 4.99 -10.37 2.32
C ILE A 243 4.45 -11.19 1.15
N ALA A 244 3.27 -11.77 1.30
CA ALA A 244 2.60 -12.53 0.24
C ALA A 244 1.60 -11.64 -0.53
N ALA A 245 1.72 -11.61 -1.86
CA ALA A 245 0.71 -11.05 -2.74
C ALA A 245 -0.10 -12.18 -3.39
N VAL A 246 -1.43 -12.02 -3.42
CA VAL A 246 -2.39 -13.02 -3.88
C VAL A 246 -3.31 -12.39 -4.92
N PHE A 247 -2.96 -12.58 -6.19
CA PHE A 247 -3.83 -12.12 -7.27
C PHE A 247 -5.10 -13.00 -7.34
N PRO A 248 -6.24 -12.44 -7.79
CA PRO A 248 -7.29 -13.14 -8.50
C PRO A 248 -7.16 -12.82 -10.01
N GLY A 249 -7.19 -13.86 -10.84
CA GLY A 249 -6.98 -13.76 -12.29
C GLY A 249 -5.55 -14.14 -12.73
N PRO A 250 -5.36 -14.55 -13.99
CA PRO A 250 -4.03 -14.85 -14.53
C PRO A 250 -3.17 -13.57 -14.55
N LEU A 251 -1.86 -13.72 -14.38
CA LEU A 251 -0.92 -12.59 -14.46
C LEU A 251 -0.87 -12.01 -15.88
N ASN A 252 -1.01 -12.87 -16.89
CA ASN A 252 -1.25 -12.51 -18.29
C ASN A 252 -2.63 -13.02 -18.73
N PRO A 253 -3.62 -12.16 -18.98
CA PRO A 253 -4.86 -12.57 -19.63
C PRO A 253 -4.58 -12.90 -21.11
N THR A 254 -4.60 -14.18 -21.46
CA THR A 254 -4.69 -14.61 -22.87
C THR A 254 -6.12 -14.38 -23.38
N ASP A 255 -6.26 -13.66 -24.49
CA ASP A 255 -7.50 -13.55 -25.29
C ASP A 255 -8.09 -14.93 -25.68
#